data_AF-A0A653G4M4-F1
#
_entry.id   AF-A0A653G4M4-F1
#
_cell.length_a   1.000
_cell.length_b   1.000
_cell.length_c   1.000
_cell.angle_alpha   90.00
_cell.angle_beta   90.00
_cell.angle_gamma   90.00
#
_symmetry.space_group_name_H-M   'P 1'
#
loop_
_entity.id
_entity.type
_entity.pdbx_description
1 polymer ?
#
loop_
_entity_poly.entity_id
_entity_poly.type
_entity_poly.pdbx_seq_one_letter_code
_entity_poly.pdbx_strand_id
1 'polypeptide(L)'
;MTILIFTEGTVLMHGSAKGRTREEIVQQSKEFGIQMEEKSLAFQDTASYRTDPGGIHNYQGYIPVHNAVEKIKKWKKQKATIFYLSSRRVKEEIKAIRSILQKYGFPDSQNLLYRQHGKDYKDVAEGLMPDILIEDDCESIGGEKEMTYTHMSNDAKAKVHSITVKEFSGIDYLPDNLGQLKTY
;
A
#
# COMPACT_ATOMS: atom_id res chain seq x y z
N MET A 1 -0.97 19.49 -2.32
CA MET A 1 -1.33 18.26 -3.04
C MET A 1 -1.19 17.11 -2.08
N THR A 2 -2.26 16.36 -1.87
CA THR A 2 -2.31 15.17 -1.03
C THR A 2 -2.22 13.93 -1.92
N ILE A 3 -1.27 13.04 -1.64
CA ILE A 3 -1.09 11.78 -2.35
C ILE A 3 -1.36 10.65 -1.36
N LEU A 4 -2.30 9.76 -1.67
CA LEU A 4 -2.53 8.52 -0.94
C LEU A 4 -1.88 7.38 -1.71
N ILE A 5 -1.04 6.59 -1.04
CA ILE A 5 -0.31 5.48 -1.65
C ILE A 5 -0.62 4.20 -0.87
N PHE A 6 -1.06 3.15 -1.56
CA PHE A 6 -1.16 1.83 -0.92
C PHE A 6 0.22 1.31 -0.52
N THR A 7 0.32 0.59 0.61
CA THR A 7 1.63 0.12 1.09
C THR A 7 2.03 -1.20 0.46
N GLU A 8 1.40 -2.30 0.87
CA GLU A 8 1.75 -3.64 0.41
C GLU A 8 1.36 -3.81 -1.05
N GLY A 9 2.21 -4.46 -1.85
CA GLY A 9 1.98 -4.63 -3.29
C GLY A 9 2.41 -3.41 -4.13
N THR A 10 2.34 -2.21 -3.57
CA THR A 10 2.67 -0.97 -4.30
C THR A 10 4.06 -0.41 -3.98
N VAL A 11 4.37 -0.16 -2.69
CA VAL A 11 5.68 0.41 -2.26
C VAL A 11 6.43 -0.42 -1.24
N LEU A 12 5.78 -1.41 -0.65
CA LEU A 12 6.37 -2.41 0.24
C LEU A 12 6.06 -3.81 -0.28
N MET A 13 7.02 -4.72 -0.08
CA MET A 13 6.86 -6.15 -0.30
C MET A 13 7.50 -6.94 0.84
N HIS A 14 7.11 -8.21 0.98
CA HIS A 14 7.68 -9.12 1.96
C HIS A 14 9.15 -9.40 1.70
N GLY A 15 9.92 -9.70 2.76
CA GLY A 15 11.37 -9.84 2.66
C GLY A 15 11.84 -10.96 1.72
N SER A 16 11.08 -12.05 1.60
CA SER A 16 11.42 -13.19 0.74
C SER A 16 11.22 -12.91 -0.75
N ALA A 17 10.63 -11.76 -1.09
CA ALA A 17 10.55 -11.24 -2.46
C ALA A 17 11.93 -10.76 -2.98
N LYS A 18 12.89 -10.50 -2.08
CA LYS A 18 14.20 -9.97 -2.46
C LYS A 18 14.90 -10.90 -3.46
N GLY A 19 15.24 -10.34 -4.62
CA GLY A 19 15.95 -11.06 -5.69
C GLY A 19 15.08 -11.96 -6.56
N ARG A 20 13.75 -11.91 -6.39
CA ARG A 20 12.77 -12.65 -7.21
C ARG A 20 12.22 -11.79 -8.34
N THR A 21 11.67 -12.44 -9.37
CA THR A 21 10.93 -11.73 -10.42
C THR A 21 9.56 -11.30 -9.90
N ARG A 22 8.94 -10.32 -10.57
CA ARG A 22 7.59 -9.86 -10.21
C ARG A 22 6.59 -11.03 -10.20
N GLU A 23 6.64 -11.89 -11.22
CA GLU A 23 5.73 -13.03 -11.38
C GLU A 23 5.86 -14.03 -10.22
N GLU A 24 7.09 -14.30 -9.77
CA GLU A 24 7.34 -15.14 -8.59
C GLU A 24 6.76 -14.51 -7.32
N ILE A 25 6.90 -13.19 -7.16
CA ILE A 25 6.39 -12.46 -5.98
C ILE A 25 4.85 -12.47 -5.98
N VAL A 26 4.22 -12.23 -7.13
CA VAL A 26 2.76 -12.33 -7.29
C VAL A 26 2.29 -13.75 -6.97
N GLN A 27 2.99 -14.78 -7.46
CA GLN A 27 2.63 -16.17 -7.16
C GLN A 27 2.74 -16.48 -5.66
N GLN A 28 3.78 -15.98 -4.98
CA GLN A 28 3.88 -16.10 -3.53
C GLN A 28 2.71 -15.41 -2.81
N SER A 29 2.32 -14.22 -3.27
CA SER A 29 1.16 -13.49 -2.72
C SER A 29 -0.14 -14.26 -2.92
N LYS A 30 -0.33 -14.90 -4.09
CA LYS A 30 -1.49 -15.78 -4.38
C LYS A 30 -1.55 -16.98 -3.46
N GLU A 31 -0.41 -17.62 -3.20
CA GLU A 31 -0.33 -18.87 -2.43
C GLU A 31 -0.44 -18.65 -0.91
N PHE A 32 0.16 -17.58 -0.41
CA PHE A 32 0.32 -17.37 1.03
C PHE A 32 -0.20 -16.02 1.53
N GLY A 33 -0.83 -15.19 0.70
CA GLY A 33 -1.40 -13.91 1.13
C GLY A 33 -2.54 -14.10 2.15
N ILE A 34 -2.48 -13.38 3.28
CA ILE A 34 -3.48 -13.41 4.39
C ILE A 34 -4.87 -12.91 3.97
N GLN A 35 -5.09 -12.52 2.73
CA GLN A 35 -6.33 -11.84 2.33
C GLN A 35 -7.61 -12.66 2.58
N MET A 36 -7.46 -13.97 2.78
CA MET A 36 -8.54 -14.90 3.17
C MET A 36 -8.85 -14.91 4.69
N GLU A 37 -7.93 -14.54 5.58
CA GLU A 37 -8.12 -14.55 7.05
C GLU A 37 -8.64 -13.21 7.61
N GLU A 38 -8.68 -12.15 6.81
CA GLU A 38 -9.28 -10.86 7.19
C GLU A 38 -10.80 -10.95 7.45
N LYS A 39 -11.45 -12.09 7.20
CA LYS A 39 -12.84 -12.29 7.62
C LYS A 39 -12.98 -12.87 9.03
N SER A 40 -11.91 -13.45 9.61
CA SER A 40 -11.99 -14.20 10.88
C SER A 40 -11.23 -13.58 12.05
N LEU A 41 -10.22 -12.72 11.83
CA LEU A 41 -9.40 -12.17 12.93
C LEU A 41 -9.93 -10.84 13.47
N ALA A 42 -10.07 -10.76 14.79
CA ALA A 42 -10.53 -9.57 15.49
C ALA A 42 -9.42 -8.51 15.57
N PHE A 43 -9.82 -7.23 15.61
CA PHE A 43 -8.91 -6.07 15.73
C PHE A 43 -7.93 -6.13 16.93
N GLN A 44 -8.24 -6.96 17.93
CA GLN A 44 -7.49 -7.12 19.17
C GLN A 44 -6.61 -8.37 19.20
N ASP A 45 -6.66 -9.22 18.18
CA ASP A 45 -5.90 -10.46 18.18
C ASP A 45 -4.41 -10.19 18.12
N THR A 46 -3.65 -10.92 18.95
CA THR A 46 -2.21 -11.02 18.79
C THR A 46 -1.96 -11.93 17.60
N ALA A 47 -1.32 -11.41 16.55
CA ALA A 47 -0.98 -12.18 15.37
C ALA A 47 -0.20 -13.44 15.78
N SER A 48 -0.82 -14.62 15.69
CA SER A 48 -0.27 -15.90 16.17
C SER A 48 0.43 -16.67 15.05
N TYR A 49 0.95 -15.95 14.06
CA TYR A 49 1.58 -16.57 12.90
C TYR A 49 3.00 -17.05 13.23
N ARG A 50 3.30 -18.28 12.82
CA ARG A 50 4.69 -18.73 12.67
C ARG A 50 5.36 -17.83 11.64
N THR A 51 6.35 -17.05 12.07
CA THR A 51 7.05 -16.10 11.19
C THR A 51 8.37 -16.70 10.74
N ASP A 52 8.43 -17.21 9.52
CA ASP A 52 9.71 -17.46 8.87
C ASP A 52 10.40 -16.10 8.60
N PRO A 53 11.73 -15.98 8.82
CA PRO A 53 12.46 -14.76 8.48
C PRO A 53 12.23 -14.35 7.01
N GLY A 54 11.59 -13.20 6.80
CA GLY A 54 11.23 -12.70 5.46
C GLY A 54 9.93 -13.24 4.88
N GLY A 55 9.20 -14.13 5.55
CA GLY A 55 7.92 -14.65 5.07
C GLY A 55 6.85 -13.56 4.87
N ILE A 56 5.78 -13.90 4.13
CA ILE A 56 4.70 -12.98 3.79
C ILE A 56 4.01 -12.40 5.03
N HIS A 57 4.03 -13.10 6.17
CA HIS A 57 3.42 -12.62 7.43
C HIS A 57 4.43 -11.91 8.35
N ASN A 58 5.69 -11.82 7.93
CA ASN A 58 6.74 -11.14 8.69
C ASN A 58 6.79 -9.65 8.29
N TYR A 59 5.77 -8.90 8.71
CA TYR A 59 5.63 -7.47 8.38
C TYR A 59 6.82 -6.61 8.84
N GLN A 60 7.52 -7.02 9.90
CA GLN A 60 8.75 -6.35 10.36
C GLN A 60 9.94 -6.58 9.42
N GLY A 61 9.88 -7.61 8.58
CA GLY A 61 10.86 -7.94 7.57
C GLY A 61 10.56 -7.37 6.19
N TYR A 62 9.48 -6.58 6.03
CA TYR A 62 9.14 -5.97 4.76
C TYR A 62 10.22 -5.00 4.28
N ILE A 63 10.32 -4.86 2.97
CA ILE A 63 11.32 -4.04 2.28
C ILE A 63 10.64 -3.14 1.23
N PRO A 64 11.24 -1.98 0.89
CA PRO A 64 10.73 -1.14 -0.19
C PRO A 64 10.75 -1.88 -1.52
N VAL A 65 9.74 -1.65 -2.34
CA VAL A 65 9.75 -2.05 -3.75
C VAL A 65 10.63 -1.05 -4.50
N HIS A 66 11.74 -1.54 -5.06
CA HIS A 66 12.70 -0.76 -5.84
C HIS A 66 13.09 0.58 -5.18
N ASN A 67 13.00 1.71 -5.88
CA ASN A 67 13.38 3.03 -5.38
C ASN A 67 12.19 3.86 -4.87
N ALA A 68 11.10 3.22 -4.43
CA ALA A 68 9.89 3.90 -3.99
C ALA A 68 10.15 5.02 -2.95
N VAL A 69 11.05 4.78 -2.01
CA VAL A 69 11.44 5.79 -0.99
C VAL A 69 11.96 7.07 -1.64
N GLU A 70 12.91 6.95 -2.57
CA GLU A 70 13.53 8.10 -3.23
C GLU A 70 12.55 8.78 -4.18
N LYS A 71 11.68 8.02 -4.87
CA LYS A 71 10.59 8.57 -5.67
C LYS A 71 9.69 9.47 -4.83
N ILE A 72 9.19 8.97 -3.70
CA ILE A 72 8.26 9.73 -2.83
C ILE A 72 8.95 10.94 -2.20
N LYS A 73 10.25 10.84 -1.86
CA LYS A 73 11.02 12.01 -1.39
C LYS A 73 11.06 13.15 -2.41
N LYS A 74 11.10 12.86 -3.72
CA LYS A 74 11.03 13.90 -4.76
C LYS A 74 9.68 14.62 -4.78
N TRP A 75 8.58 13.90 -4.60
CA TRP A 75 7.25 14.50 -4.44
C TRP A 75 7.15 15.32 -3.15
N LYS A 76 7.70 14.82 -2.03
CA LYS A 76 7.74 15.55 -0.76
C LYS A 76 8.52 16.87 -0.87
N LYS A 77 9.66 16.89 -1.58
CA LYS A 77 10.44 18.12 -1.82
C LYS A 77 9.63 19.20 -2.55
N GLN A 78 8.67 18.79 -3.38
CA GLN A 78 7.70 19.67 -4.04
C GLN A 78 6.46 19.98 -3.18
N LYS A 79 6.55 19.75 -1.86
CA LYS A 79 5.51 20.06 -0.88
C LYS A 79 4.23 19.22 -1.01
N ALA A 80 4.30 18.03 -1.61
CA ALA A 80 3.23 17.05 -1.46
C ALA A 80 3.11 16.60 0.01
N THR A 81 1.88 16.35 0.45
CA THR A 81 1.58 15.67 1.71
C THR A 81 1.33 14.21 1.39
N ILE A 82 2.10 13.30 1.99
CA ILE A 82 2.01 11.88 1.69
C ILE A 82 1.19 11.19 2.78
N PHE A 83 0.25 10.36 2.36
CA PHE A 83 -0.48 9.42 3.19
C PHE A 83 -0.27 8.01 2.65
N TYR A 84 -0.29 7.04 3.55
CA TYR A 84 -0.16 5.63 3.23
C TYR A 84 -1.43 4.90 3.64
N LEU A 85 -1.90 3.96 2.84
CA LEU A 85 -3.02 3.07 3.19
C LEU A 85 -2.52 1.63 3.24
N SER A 86 -2.59 1.03 4.42
CA SER A 86 -2.24 -0.38 4.59
C SER A 86 -3.44 -1.28 4.48
N SER A 87 -3.20 -2.45 3.88
CA SER A 87 -4.15 -3.54 3.87
C SER A 87 -4.34 -4.18 5.25
N ARG A 88 -3.37 -4.00 6.16
CA ARG A 88 -3.42 -4.52 7.52
C ARG A 88 -4.40 -3.74 8.37
N ARG A 89 -4.85 -4.34 9.46
CA ARG A 89 -5.76 -3.70 10.43
C ARG A 89 -5.52 -4.11 11.89
N VAL A 90 -4.77 -5.18 12.11
CA VAL A 90 -4.39 -5.63 13.45
C VAL A 90 -3.33 -4.68 14.01
N LYS A 91 -3.46 -4.32 15.28
CA LYS A 91 -2.64 -3.27 15.92
C LYS A 91 -1.13 -3.52 15.78
N GLU A 92 -0.67 -4.74 16.03
CA GLU A 92 0.76 -5.07 15.94
C GLU A 92 1.28 -5.08 14.50
N GLU A 93 0.45 -5.47 13.52
CA GLU A 93 0.78 -5.39 12.10
C GLU A 93 0.92 -3.94 11.66
N ILE A 94 -0.04 -3.09 12.02
CA ILE A 94 0.01 -1.65 11.76
C ILE A 94 1.26 -1.01 12.38
N LYS A 95 1.61 -1.41 13.60
CA LYS A 95 2.83 -0.96 14.26
C LYS A 95 4.09 -1.42 13.51
N ALA A 96 4.11 -2.65 12.99
CA ALA A 96 5.19 -3.17 12.18
C ALA A 96 5.34 -2.38 10.87
N ILE A 97 4.25 -2.17 10.12
CA ILE A 97 4.26 -1.39 8.87
C ILE A 97 4.72 0.04 9.12
N ARG A 98 4.22 0.71 10.16
CA ARG A 98 4.67 2.06 10.55
C ARG A 98 6.17 2.09 10.85
N SER A 99 6.67 1.09 11.58
CA SER A 99 8.09 0.97 11.91
C SER A 99 8.94 0.76 10.66
N ILE A 100 8.44 0.02 9.67
CA ILE A 100 9.10 -0.17 8.37
C ILE A 100 9.14 1.12 7.56
N LEU A 101 8.03 1.86 7.47
CA LEU A 101 8.00 3.17 6.81
C LEU A 101 9.04 4.12 7.43
N GLN A 102 9.12 4.16 8.76
CA GLN A 102 10.13 4.94 9.49
C GLN A 102 11.56 4.46 9.22
N LYS A 103 11.80 3.15 9.34
CA LYS A 103 13.12 2.51 9.16
C LYS A 103 13.74 2.85 7.80
N TYR A 104 12.96 2.82 6.74
CA TYR A 104 13.44 3.12 5.38
C TYR A 104 13.36 4.61 5.02
N GLY A 105 12.86 5.46 5.91
CA GLY A 105 12.82 6.91 5.69
C GLY A 105 11.78 7.35 4.66
N PHE A 106 10.62 6.66 4.62
CA PHE A 106 9.47 7.11 3.86
C PHE A 106 8.99 8.48 4.41
N PRO A 107 8.80 9.49 3.55
CA PRO A 107 8.26 10.78 3.97
C PRO A 107 6.90 10.64 4.64
N ASP A 108 6.65 11.45 5.67
CA ASP A 108 5.37 11.45 6.40
C ASP A 108 4.93 10.07 6.92
N SER A 109 5.89 9.21 7.29
CA SER A 109 5.63 7.83 7.77
C SER A 109 4.61 7.71 8.91
N GLN A 110 4.34 8.78 9.66
CA GLN A 110 3.28 8.84 10.67
C GLN A 110 1.85 8.86 10.09
N ASN A 111 1.69 9.26 8.82
CA ASN A 111 0.41 9.38 8.09
C ASN A 111 -0.03 8.02 7.52
N LEU A 112 0.10 6.96 8.32
CA LEU A 112 -0.39 5.63 7.97
C LEU A 112 -1.86 5.48 8.37
N LEU A 113 -2.71 5.30 7.36
CA LEU A 113 -4.13 5.00 7.44
C LEU A 113 -4.37 3.50 7.27
N TYR A 114 -5.49 3.03 7.81
CA TYR A 114 -5.94 1.65 7.74
C TYR A 114 -7.43 1.60 8.06
N ARG A 115 -8.09 0.53 7.61
CA ARG A 115 -9.53 0.33 7.84
C ARG A 115 -9.81 0.13 9.33
N GLN A 116 -10.76 0.90 9.84
CA GLN A 116 -11.34 0.68 11.16
C GLN A 116 -12.50 -0.31 11.07
N HIS A 117 -13.02 -0.77 12.21
CA HIS A 117 -14.14 -1.69 12.24
C HIS A 117 -15.34 -1.17 11.43
N GLY A 118 -15.88 -2.01 10.55
CA GLY A 118 -17.01 -1.67 9.67
C GLY A 118 -16.69 -0.72 8.52
N LYS A 119 -15.42 -0.37 8.28
CA LYS A 119 -14.99 0.43 7.13
C LYS A 119 -14.27 -0.40 6.08
N ASP A 120 -14.48 -0.05 4.82
CA ASP A 120 -13.74 -0.52 3.66
C ASP A 120 -12.67 0.49 3.23
N TYR A 121 -11.80 0.11 2.28
CA TYR A 121 -10.72 0.99 1.82
C TYR A 121 -11.29 2.26 1.18
N LYS A 122 -12.39 2.14 0.45
CA LYS A 122 -13.10 3.28 -0.14
C LYS A 122 -13.48 4.31 0.92
N ASP A 123 -13.94 3.89 2.10
CA ASP A 123 -14.39 4.81 3.13
C ASP A 123 -13.22 5.61 3.73
N VAL A 124 -12.04 4.99 3.77
CA VAL A 124 -10.80 5.64 4.21
C VAL A 124 -10.32 6.62 3.14
N ALA A 125 -10.29 6.20 1.88
CA ALA A 125 -9.85 7.01 0.75
C ALA A 125 -10.78 8.23 0.53
N GLU A 126 -12.10 8.02 0.57
CA GLU A 126 -13.10 9.10 0.45
C GLU A 126 -13.08 10.05 1.64
N GLY A 127 -12.84 9.55 2.85
CA GLY A 127 -12.68 10.38 4.03
C GLY A 127 -11.46 11.30 3.95
N LEU A 128 -10.38 10.86 3.30
CA LEU A 128 -9.20 11.67 3.04
C LEU A 128 -9.38 12.60 1.83
N MET A 129 -10.10 12.12 0.79
CA MET A 129 -10.26 12.76 -0.52
C MET A 129 -8.92 13.26 -1.10
N PRO A 130 -7.96 12.35 -1.39
CA PRO A 130 -6.66 12.75 -1.90
C PRO A 130 -6.75 13.37 -3.29
N ASP A 131 -5.79 14.22 -3.67
CA ASP A 131 -5.69 14.69 -5.06
C ASP A 131 -5.31 13.53 -6.00
N ILE A 132 -4.46 12.62 -5.50
CA ILE A 132 -3.96 11.44 -6.24
C ILE A 132 -4.04 10.20 -5.35
N LEU A 133 -4.62 9.12 -5.88
CA LEU A 133 -4.57 7.77 -5.31
C LEU A 133 -3.65 6.90 -6.16
N ILE A 134 -2.61 6.33 -5.55
CA ILE A 134 -1.71 5.36 -6.19
C ILE A 134 -1.93 4.01 -5.52
N GLU A 135 -2.37 3.03 -6.29
CA GLU A 135 -2.59 1.66 -5.84
C GLU A 135 -2.12 0.66 -6.90
N ASP A 136 -1.81 -0.56 -6.47
CA ASP A 136 -1.55 -1.65 -7.41
C ASP A 136 -2.83 -2.22 -8.01
N ASP A 137 -2.67 -3.00 -9.07
CA ASP A 137 -3.75 -3.66 -9.79
C ASP A 137 -4.32 -4.90 -9.08
N CYS A 138 -3.87 -5.23 -7.86
CA CYS A 138 -4.40 -6.33 -7.07
C CYS A 138 -4.40 -7.70 -7.81
N GLU A 139 -3.41 -7.94 -8.68
CA GLU A 139 -3.33 -9.15 -9.53
C GLU A 139 -3.40 -10.45 -8.72
N SER A 140 -2.82 -10.46 -7.52
CA SER A 140 -2.79 -11.63 -6.65
C SER A 140 -4.16 -12.06 -6.11
N ILE A 141 -5.18 -11.20 -6.13
CA ILE A 141 -6.41 -11.41 -5.34
C ILE A 141 -7.72 -11.21 -6.09
N GLY A 142 -7.69 -10.71 -7.31
CA GLY A 142 -8.92 -10.50 -8.09
C GLY A 142 -8.89 -9.33 -9.06
N GLY A 143 -7.78 -8.59 -9.10
CA GLY A 143 -7.58 -7.51 -10.05
C GLY A 143 -8.37 -6.25 -9.69
N GLU A 144 -8.83 -5.55 -10.72
CA GLU A 144 -9.61 -4.30 -10.62
C GLU A 144 -10.82 -4.37 -9.68
N LYS A 145 -11.40 -5.56 -9.47
CA LYS A 145 -12.56 -5.75 -8.58
C LYS A 145 -12.20 -5.60 -7.11
N GLU A 146 -10.94 -5.73 -6.74
CA GLU A 146 -10.45 -5.59 -5.36
C GLU A 146 -9.86 -4.20 -5.10
N MET A 147 -9.62 -3.41 -6.16
CA MET A 147 -9.08 -2.05 -6.06
C MET A 147 -10.01 -1.09 -5.33
N THR A 148 -9.41 -0.17 -4.59
CA THR A 148 -10.12 0.85 -3.81
C THR A 148 -10.88 1.81 -4.70
N TYR A 149 -10.23 2.36 -5.73
CA TYR A 149 -10.83 3.32 -6.63
C TYR A 149 -12.10 2.77 -7.30
N THR A 150 -12.11 1.49 -7.67
CA THR A 150 -13.27 0.81 -8.28
C THR A 150 -14.54 0.97 -7.44
N HIS A 151 -14.41 0.94 -6.12
CA HIS A 151 -15.54 1.00 -5.19
C HIS A 151 -15.87 2.40 -4.66
N MET A 152 -15.09 3.42 -5.02
CA MET A 152 -15.40 4.81 -4.69
C MET A 152 -16.66 5.29 -5.42
N SER A 153 -17.39 6.20 -4.78
CA SER A 153 -18.53 6.93 -5.32
C SER A 153 -18.14 7.75 -6.56
N ASN A 154 -19.12 8.02 -7.43
CA ASN A 154 -18.91 8.80 -8.64
C ASN A 154 -18.38 10.22 -8.33
N ASP A 155 -18.88 10.84 -7.26
CA ASP A 155 -18.44 12.18 -6.84
C ASP A 155 -16.97 12.20 -6.40
N ALA A 156 -16.51 11.14 -5.73
CA ALA A 156 -15.13 11.02 -5.32
C ALA A 156 -14.23 10.68 -6.52
N LYS A 157 -14.66 9.77 -7.41
CA LYS A 157 -13.97 9.46 -8.67
C LYS A 157 -13.75 10.68 -9.56
N ALA A 158 -14.71 11.61 -9.59
CA ALA A 158 -14.59 12.86 -10.34
C ALA A 158 -13.53 13.83 -9.77
N LYS A 159 -13.07 13.62 -8.53
CA LYS A 159 -12.16 14.53 -7.81
C LYS A 159 -10.77 13.94 -7.57
N VAL A 160 -10.69 12.61 -7.47
CA VAL A 160 -9.45 11.89 -7.19
C VAL A 160 -8.84 11.39 -8.50
N HIS A 161 -7.59 11.77 -8.76
CA HIS A 161 -6.84 11.20 -9.87
C HIS A 161 -6.28 9.82 -9.47
N SER A 162 -6.75 8.75 -10.09
CA SER A 162 -6.31 7.39 -9.79
C SER A 162 -5.18 6.95 -10.71
N ILE A 163 -4.09 6.46 -10.14
CA ILE A 163 -2.95 5.88 -10.85
C ILE A 163 -2.82 4.43 -10.41
N THR A 164 -3.12 3.51 -11.31
CA THR A 164 -2.91 2.08 -11.10
C THR A 164 -1.50 1.68 -11.53
N VAL A 165 -0.79 0.96 -10.68
CA VAL A 165 0.50 0.35 -11.01
C VAL A 165 0.40 -1.17 -10.99
N LYS A 166 1.32 -1.87 -11.65
CA LYS A 166 1.36 -3.32 -11.56
C LYS A 166 1.83 -3.75 -10.18
N GLU A 167 1.15 -4.71 -9.55
CA GLU A 167 1.53 -5.27 -8.25
C GLU A 167 3.02 -5.67 -8.25
N PHE A 168 3.73 -5.30 -7.19
CA PHE A 168 5.17 -5.49 -6.95
C PHE A 168 6.11 -4.88 -7.99
N SER A 169 5.64 -4.06 -8.93
CA SER A 169 6.49 -3.41 -9.95
C SER A 169 7.05 -2.05 -9.50
N GLY A 170 6.58 -1.54 -8.37
CA GLY A 170 6.99 -0.26 -7.81
C GLY A 170 6.46 0.94 -8.61
N ILE A 171 6.98 2.11 -8.25
CA ILE A 171 6.49 3.42 -8.70
C ILE A 171 7.59 4.25 -9.39
N ASP A 172 8.72 3.62 -9.70
CA ASP A 172 9.94 4.29 -10.16
C ASP A 172 9.75 5.04 -11.49
N TYR A 173 8.87 4.52 -12.36
CA TYR A 173 8.58 5.09 -13.68
C TYR A 173 7.62 6.28 -13.65
N LEU A 174 6.91 6.51 -12.53
CA LEU A 174 5.97 7.62 -12.42
C LEU A 174 6.69 8.97 -12.49
N PRO A 175 6.05 10.04 -13.01
CA PRO A 175 6.67 11.35 -13.13
C PRO A 175 7.22 11.89 -11.79
N ASP A 176 8.41 12.48 -11.83
CA ASP A 176 8.99 13.14 -10.65
C ASP A 176 8.26 14.46 -10.35
N ASN A 177 7.79 15.18 -11.36
CA ASN A 177 7.11 16.47 -11.22
C ASN A 177 5.63 16.29 -10.83
N LEU A 178 5.16 17.01 -9.81
CA LEU A 178 3.77 16.87 -9.32
C LEU A 178 2.70 17.30 -10.34
N GLY A 179 2.99 18.30 -11.18
CA GLY A 179 2.07 18.74 -12.24
C GLY A 179 1.90 17.65 -13.29
N GLN A 180 2.99 17.00 -13.69
CA GLN A 180 2.96 15.85 -14.59
C GLN A 180 2.25 14.66 -13.95
N LEU A 181 2.57 14.33 -12.69
CA LEU A 181 1.95 13.23 -11.96
C LEU A 181 0.43 13.39 -11.86
N LYS A 182 -0.07 14.63 -11.65
CA LYS A 182 -1.50 14.94 -11.58
C LYS A 182 -2.26 14.68 -12.89
N THR A 183 -1.56 14.55 -14.01
CA THR A 183 -2.14 14.40 -15.35
C THR A 183 -1.67 13.15 -16.08
N TYR A 184 -0.93 12.28 -15.38
CA TYR A 184 -0.42 11.01 -15.89
C TYR A 184 -1.55 9.99 -16.07
#